data_AF-A0A1W6ZNN0-F1
#
_entry.id   AF-A0A1W6ZNN0-F1
#
_cell.length_a   1.000
_cell.length_b   1.000
_cell.length_c   1.000
_cell.angle_alpha   90.00
_cell.angle_beta   90.00
_cell.angle_gamma   90.00
#
_symmetry.space_group_name_H-M   'P 1'
#
loop_
_entity.id
_entity.type
_entity.pdbx_description
1 polymer ?
#
loop_
_entity_poly.entity_id
_entity_poly.type
_entity_poly.pdbx_seq_one_letter_code
_entity_poly.pdbx_strand_id
1 'polypeptide(L)'
;MALELNLTATSSDLPAFFANYSNPSNFTYNGNGWFNDSWTGVDQFVAGVDTGGVPNGKSSAIMNGSNYSYSPGAFSGDVDTLELGSNLEYDYVNDVWVQDEGLLIDFTNATQTTAFSQAIYTLSHGGQLHGATVFGQSFAGLYDYFAEQGTVQNGTSGSDTLMSFAGDDVMNGGGGASDFDLFSWDEEFYANGWGDDVITDFVDGNDVISITGFGWSSYTDFTNAGGSIAGNVITYFDGTNSSTIEVNFFGSGTLDQNDLIFA
;
A
#
# COMPACT_ATOMS: atom_id res chain seq x y z
N MET A 1 6.85 0.17 -13.81
CA MET A 1 5.53 -0.49 -13.96
C MET A 1 5.06 -0.69 -12.54
N ALA A 2 3.88 -0.18 -12.21
CA ALA A 2 3.42 -0.04 -10.84
C ALA A 2 2.66 -1.28 -10.34
N LEU A 3 2.61 -1.45 -9.02
CA LEU A 3 1.80 -2.44 -8.31
C LEU A 3 0.35 -1.95 -8.23
N GLU A 4 -0.64 -2.81 -8.39
CA GLU A 4 -2.04 -2.40 -8.25
C GLU A 4 -2.59 -2.78 -6.87
N LEU A 5 -2.96 -1.78 -6.08
CA LEU A 5 -3.58 -1.92 -4.76
C LEU A 5 -5.09 -1.74 -4.93
N ASN A 6 -5.83 -2.83 -4.80
CA ASN A 6 -7.28 -2.84 -4.90
C ASN A 6 -7.87 -2.82 -3.49
N LEU A 7 -8.40 -1.66 -3.09
CA LEU A 7 -9.00 -1.47 -1.78
C LEU A 7 -10.36 -2.18 -1.71
N THR A 8 -10.70 -2.58 -0.49
CA THR A 8 -11.99 -3.14 -0.14
C THR A 8 -12.64 -2.28 0.93
N ALA A 9 -13.88 -2.59 1.32
CA ALA A 9 -14.51 -1.91 2.45
C ALA A 9 -13.63 -1.96 3.73
N THR A 10 -12.85 -3.02 3.92
CA THR A 10 -11.95 -3.19 5.08
C THR A 10 -10.70 -2.30 4.99
N SER A 11 -10.22 -2.02 3.78
CA SER A 11 -9.01 -1.22 3.52
C SER A 11 -9.30 0.18 2.96
N SER A 12 -10.57 0.61 2.98
CA SER A 12 -11.00 1.94 2.49
C SER A 12 -10.30 3.09 3.20
N ASP A 13 -9.95 2.94 4.48
CA ASP A 13 -8.95 3.78 5.14
C ASP A 13 -7.61 3.04 5.15
N LEU A 14 -6.81 3.24 4.11
CA LEU A 14 -5.56 2.51 3.88
C LEU A 14 -4.52 2.75 5.01
N PRO A 15 -4.28 3.99 5.48
CA PRO A 15 -3.44 4.23 6.65
C PRO A 15 -3.90 3.48 7.90
N ALA A 16 -5.19 3.55 8.25
CA ALA A 16 -5.71 2.86 9.42
C ALA A 16 -5.67 1.34 9.27
N PHE A 17 -5.93 0.83 8.07
CA PHE A 17 -5.81 -0.59 7.75
C PHE A 17 -4.37 -1.07 7.99
N PHE A 18 -3.36 -0.40 7.44
CA PHE A 18 -1.97 -0.79 7.65
C PHE A 18 -1.51 -0.70 9.11
N ALA A 19 -1.91 0.36 9.82
CA ALA A 19 -1.62 0.51 11.25
C ALA A 19 -2.28 -0.59 12.10
N ASN A 20 -3.49 -1.01 11.75
CA ASN A 20 -4.17 -2.12 12.39
C ASN A 20 -3.51 -3.47 12.04
N TYR A 21 -3.24 -3.69 10.75
CA TYR A 21 -2.69 -4.92 10.21
C TYR A 21 -1.34 -5.26 10.86
N SER A 22 -0.42 -4.29 10.88
CA SER A 22 0.95 -4.44 11.40
C SER A 22 1.07 -4.35 12.92
N ASN A 23 -0.03 -4.10 13.63
CA ASN A 23 -0.02 -4.04 15.09
C ASN A 23 0.43 -5.40 15.67
N PRO A 24 1.43 -5.45 16.58
CA PRO A 24 1.93 -6.72 17.14
C PRO A 24 0.87 -7.56 17.88
N SER A 25 -0.25 -6.96 18.28
CA SER A 25 -1.38 -7.68 18.88
C SER A 25 -2.32 -8.31 17.84
N ASN A 26 -2.31 -7.83 16.60
CA ASN A 26 -3.12 -8.33 15.49
C ASN A 26 -2.32 -9.28 14.59
N PHE A 27 -1.07 -8.95 14.26
CA PHE A 27 -0.16 -9.87 13.57
C PHE A 27 0.78 -10.57 14.56
N THR A 28 0.33 -11.71 15.08
CA THR A 28 1.09 -12.46 16.10
C THR A 28 2.03 -13.52 15.52
N TYR A 29 1.93 -13.80 14.22
CA TYR A 29 2.81 -14.75 13.54
C TYR A 29 4.22 -14.17 13.38
N ASN A 30 5.25 -14.99 13.62
CA ASN A 30 6.64 -14.59 13.45
C ASN A 30 7.47 -15.80 13.00
N GLY A 31 7.74 -15.88 11.70
CA GLY A 31 8.47 -16.98 11.09
C GLY A 31 8.65 -16.77 9.59
N ASN A 32 9.10 -17.80 8.89
CA ASN A 32 9.42 -17.73 7.46
C ASN A 32 8.20 -17.88 6.52
N GLY A 33 6.99 -17.94 7.06
CA GLY A 33 5.80 -18.40 6.36
C GLY A 33 5.85 -19.88 5.99
N TRP A 34 4.86 -20.33 5.23
CA TRP A 34 4.76 -21.69 4.71
C TRP A 34 4.22 -21.69 3.29
N PHE A 35 4.55 -22.74 2.56
CA PHE A 35 4.00 -23.02 1.25
C PHE A 35 2.91 -24.08 1.38
N ASN A 36 1.84 -23.96 0.59
CA ASN A 36 0.99 -25.12 0.40
C ASN A 36 1.74 -26.16 -0.46
N ASP A 37 1.67 -27.43 -0.05
CA ASP A 37 2.05 -28.54 -0.94
C ASP A 37 0.81 -28.90 -1.75
N SER A 38 0.32 -27.98 -2.60
CA SER A 38 -0.90 -28.20 -3.38
C SER A 38 -0.71 -29.33 -4.38
N TRP A 39 -1.66 -30.27 -4.40
CA TRP A 39 -1.70 -31.35 -5.40
C TRP A 39 -2.41 -30.91 -6.68
N THR A 40 -3.01 -29.71 -6.67
CA THR A 40 -3.83 -29.14 -7.75
C THR A 40 -3.06 -28.13 -8.61
N GLY A 41 -1.83 -27.77 -8.22
CA GLY A 41 -0.94 -26.89 -8.97
C GLY A 41 -1.10 -25.40 -8.67
N VAL A 42 -1.74 -25.05 -7.54
CA VAL A 42 -1.82 -23.67 -7.04
C VAL A 42 -0.75 -23.49 -5.97
N ASP A 43 0.21 -22.60 -6.21
CA ASP A 43 1.27 -22.34 -5.23
C ASP A 43 0.90 -21.10 -4.39
N GLN A 44 0.73 -21.31 -3.08
CA GLN A 44 0.45 -20.27 -2.10
C GLN A 44 1.57 -20.18 -1.07
N PHE A 45 2.06 -18.97 -0.85
CA PHE A 45 2.78 -18.61 0.37
C PHE A 45 1.80 -18.05 1.38
N VAL A 46 1.92 -18.46 2.64
CA VAL A 46 1.12 -17.91 3.73
C VAL A 46 1.94 -17.54 4.94
N ALA A 47 1.54 -16.46 5.61
CA ALA A 47 2.07 -16.05 6.90
C ALA A 47 0.91 -15.61 7.80
N GLY A 48 0.71 -16.28 8.93
CA GLY A 48 -0.42 -16.03 9.81
C GLY A 48 -0.59 -17.12 10.86
N VAL A 49 -1.62 -17.01 11.69
CA VAL A 49 -1.96 -18.02 12.69
C VAL A 49 -3.24 -18.73 12.26
N ASP A 50 -3.09 -19.96 11.79
CA ASP A 50 -4.19 -20.90 11.60
C ASP A 50 -4.65 -21.44 12.97
N THR A 51 -5.96 -21.58 13.13
CA THR A 51 -6.58 -22.11 14.35
C THR A 51 -7.58 -23.24 14.08
N GLY A 52 -7.64 -23.76 12.84
CA GLY A 52 -8.44 -24.93 12.48
C GLY A 52 -9.95 -24.67 12.54
N GLY A 53 -10.37 -23.55 11.97
CA GLY A 53 -11.77 -23.21 11.69
C GLY A 53 -12.39 -22.20 12.65
N VAL A 54 -11.58 -21.59 13.52
CA VAL A 54 -12.06 -20.67 14.56
C VAL A 54 -11.54 -19.25 14.29
N PRO A 55 -12.37 -18.30 13.85
CA PRO A 55 -11.93 -16.92 13.66
C PRO A 55 -11.24 -16.36 14.91
N ASN A 56 -10.02 -15.85 14.74
CA ASN A 56 -9.14 -15.37 15.81
C ASN A 56 -8.87 -13.86 15.74
N GLY A 57 -9.39 -13.20 14.70
CA GLY A 57 -9.20 -11.79 14.36
C GLY A 57 -7.76 -11.39 14.08
N LYS A 58 -6.87 -12.35 13.80
CA LYS A 58 -5.44 -12.10 13.58
C LYS A 58 -5.17 -11.86 12.11
N SER A 59 -4.31 -10.87 11.87
CA SER A 59 -3.82 -10.52 10.55
C SER A 59 -3.05 -11.69 9.93
N SER A 60 -3.16 -11.82 8.62
CA SER A 60 -2.47 -12.82 7.83
C SER A 60 -2.20 -12.32 6.42
N ALA A 61 -1.27 -12.99 5.74
CA ALA A 61 -0.94 -12.76 4.35
C ALA A 61 -1.09 -14.08 3.58
N ILE A 62 -1.72 -14.00 2.41
CA ILE A 62 -1.74 -15.07 1.41
C ILE A 62 -1.20 -14.49 0.11
N MET A 63 -0.16 -15.11 -0.45
CA MET A 63 0.35 -14.75 -1.76
C MET A 63 0.18 -15.91 -2.71
N ASN A 64 -0.43 -15.65 -3.86
CA ASN A 64 -0.70 -16.62 -4.91
C ASN A 64 0.28 -16.42 -6.05
N GLY A 65 0.71 -17.53 -6.65
CA GLY A 65 1.58 -17.52 -7.81
C GLY A 65 1.69 -18.88 -8.49
N SER A 66 2.68 -19.04 -9.36
CA SER A 66 2.95 -20.29 -10.05
C SER A 66 4.44 -20.62 -10.14
N ASN A 67 4.75 -21.92 -10.06
CA ASN A 67 6.12 -22.47 -10.03
C ASN A 67 6.96 -21.88 -8.90
N TYR A 68 6.34 -21.74 -7.73
CA TYR A 68 6.88 -21.00 -6.63
C TYR A 68 7.98 -21.79 -5.92
N SER A 69 9.12 -21.14 -5.66
CA SER A 69 10.09 -21.69 -4.72
C SER A 69 10.80 -20.61 -3.92
N TYR A 70 10.97 -20.88 -2.62
CA TYR A 70 11.71 -20.03 -1.70
C TYR A 70 13.02 -20.70 -1.28
N SER A 71 14.08 -19.92 -1.37
CA SER A 71 15.32 -20.17 -0.63
C SER A 71 15.57 -18.97 0.28
N PRO A 72 16.23 -19.12 1.43
CA PRO A 72 16.45 -18.00 2.35
C PRO A 72 17.00 -16.75 1.64
N GLY A 73 16.21 -15.68 1.60
CA GLY A 73 16.55 -14.41 0.96
C GLY A 73 16.38 -14.34 -0.57
N ALA A 74 15.79 -15.36 -1.20
CA ALA A 74 15.50 -15.35 -2.63
C ALA A 74 14.19 -16.11 -2.96
N PHE A 75 13.26 -15.37 -3.54
CA PHE A 75 12.03 -15.91 -4.12
C PHE A 75 12.21 -16.15 -5.63
N SER A 76 11.51 -17.16 -6.14
CA SER A 76 11.49 -17.50 -7.56
C SER A 76 10.14 -18.08 -7.94
N GLY A 77 9.77 -17.93 -9.21
CA GLY A 77 8.42 -18.23 -9.72
C GLY A 77 7.72 -16.94 -10.14
N ASP A 78 6.50 -17.09 -10.62
CA ASP A 78 5.64 -15.95 -10.92
C ASP A 78 4.76 -15.66 -9.71
N VAL A 79 4.59 -14.39 -9.39
CA VAL A 79 3.74 -13.90 -8.30
C VAL A 79 2.61 -13.13 -8.94
N ASP A 80 1.39 -13.56 -8.69
CA ASP A 80 0.21 -12.94 -9.25
C ASP A 80 -0.34 -11.91 -8.26
N THR A 81 -0.62 -12.33 -7.02
CA THR A 81 -1.29 -11.49 -6.01
C THR A 81 -0.75 -11.70 -4.61
N LEU A 82 -0.74 -10.66 -3.79
CA LEU A 82 -0.64 -10.73 -2.32
C LEU A 82 -1.92 -10.16 -1.72
N GLU A 83 -2.54 -10.90 -0.81
CA GLU A 83 -3.69 -10.46 -0.06
C GLU A 83 -3.30 -10.30 1.41
N LEU A 84 -3.46 -9.07 1.93
CA LEU A 84 -3.34 -8.77 3.36
C LEU A 84 -4.74 -8.86 3.97
N GLY A 85 -4.95 -9.76 4.92
CA GLY A 85 -6.28 -10.03 5.47
C GLY A 85 -6.21 -10.49 6.92
N SER A 86 -7.21 -11.27 7.34
CA SER A 86 -7.26 -11.83 8.70
C SER A 86 -7.95 -13.18 8.77
N ASN A 87 -7.90 -13.89 9.90
CA ASN A 87 -8.59 -15.17 10.08
C ASN A 87 -8.12 -16.26 9.09
N LEU A 88 -6.80 -16.41 8.93
CA LEU A 88 -6.21 -17.48 8.11
C LEU A 88 -6.78 -18.86 8.46
N GLU A 89 -7.20 -19.59 7.43
CA GLU A 89 -7.79 -20.92 7.54
C GLU A 89 -7.38 -21.80 6.35
N TYR A 90 -7.24 -23.10 6.58
CA TYR A 90 -7.06 -24.07 5.50
C TYR A 90 -8.39 -24.66 5.03
N ASP A 91 -8.75 -24.42 3.77
CA ASP A 91 -9.88 -25.06 3.12
C ASP A 91 -9.47 -26.44 2.57
N TYR A 92 -9.71 -27.48 3.36
CA TYR A 92 -9.44 -28.88 3.01
C TYR A 92 -10.23 -29.38 1.79
N VAL A 93 -11.36 -28.76 1.44
CA VAL A 93 -12.17 -29.20 0.29
C VAL A 93 -11.53 -28.76 -1.02
N ASN A 94 -10.98 -27.55 -1.02
CA ASN A 94 -10.39 -26.94 -2.21
C ASN A 94 -8.85 -26.99 -2.23
N ASP A 95 -8.22 -27.48 -1.16
CA ASP A 95 -6.77 -27.61 -1.00
C ASP A 95 -6.03 -26.26 -1.10
N VAL A 96 -6.61 -25.24 -0.47
CA VAL A 96 -6.13 -23.85 -0.50
C VAL A 96 -6.24 -23.19 0.88
N TRP A 97 -5.37 -22.22 1.12
CA TRP A 97 -5.52 -21.26 2.20
C TRP A 97 -6.49 -20.15 1.82
N VAL A 98 -7.29 -19.76 2.79
CA VAL A 98 -8.26 -18.66 2.70
C VAL A 98 -8.15 -17.77 3.93
N GLN A 99 -8.65 -16.55 3.81
CA GLN A 99 -8.72 -15.58 4.90
C GLN A 99 -9.90 -14.64 4.66
N ASP A 100 -10.25 -13.85 5.67
CA ASP A 100 -11.13 -12.69 5.49
C ASP A 100 -10.38 -11.59 4.74
N GLU A 101 -11.05 -11.07 3.71
CA GLU A 101 -10.50 -10.11 2.77
C GLU A 101 -10.14 -8.76 3.42
N GLY A 102 -8.98 -8.23 3.07
CA GLY A 102 -8.50 -6.92 3.52
C GLY A 102 -8.05 -6.02 2.37
N LEU A 103 -6.83 -6.21 1.88
CA LEU A 103 -6.25 -5.48 0.76
C LEU A 103 -5.67 -6.48 -0.25
N LEU A 104 -6.04 -6.33 -1.52
CA LEU A 104 -5.49 -7.12 -2.61
C LEU A 104 -4.42 -6.30 -3.36
N ILE A 105 -3.24 -6.90 -3.54
CA ILE A 105 -2.11 -6.32 -4.25
C ILE A 105 -1.81 -7.21 -5.47
N ASP A 106 -1.88 -6.66 -6.68
CA ASP A 106 -1.57 -7.35 -7.93
C ASP A 106 -0.14 -7.02 -8.39
N PHE A 107 0.65 -8.05 -8.67
CA PHE A 107 2.05 -7.99 -9.08
C PHE A 107 2.24 -8.24 -10.58
N THR A 108 1.19 -8.47 -11.36
CA THR A 108 1.24 -8.83 -12.79
C THR A 108 2.11 -7.86 -13.60
N ASN A 109 2.12 -6.58 -13.22
CA ASN A 109 2.92 -5.55 -13.87
C ASN A 109 4.21 -5.20 -13.13
N ALA A 110 4.44 -5.71 -11.92
CA ALA A 110 5.59 -5.36 -11.08
C ALA A 110 6.78 -6.29 -11.30
N THR A 111 8.00 -5.80 -11.04
CA THR A 111 9.21 -6.64 -11.13
C THR A 111 9.55 -7.24 -9.78
N GLN A 112 9.73 -8.56 -9.71
CA GLN A 112 10.23 -9.22 -8.50
C GLN A 112 11.71 -8.91 -8.28
N THR A 113 12.00 -7.90 -7.45
CA THR A 113 13.36 -7.46 -7.14
C THR A 113 13.86 -8.04 -5.80
N THR A 114 15.07 -7.65 -5.41
CA THR A 114 15.55 -7.93 -4.05
C THR A 114 14.64 -7.30 -3.00
N ALA A 115 14.13 -6.08 -3.22
CA ALA A 115 13.22 -5.41 -2.28
C ALA A 115 11.93 -6.22 -2.09
N PHE A 116 11.35 -6.76 -3.17
CA PHE A 116 10.23 -7.70 -3.08
C PHE A 116 10.55 -8.89 -2.16
N SER A 117 11.68 -9.56 -2.40
CA SER A 117 12.05 -10.75 -1.62
C SER A 117 12.26 -10.44 -0.14
N GLN A 118 12.81 -9.26 0.17
CA GLN A 118 12.99 -8.80 1.53
C GLN A 118 11.66 -8.41 2.18
N ALA A 119 10.76 -7.75 1.43
CA ALA A 119 9.46 -7.33 1.90
C ALA A 119 8.58 -8.51 2.32
N ILE A 120 8.56 -9.60 1.55
CA ILE A 120 7.85 -10.83 1.95
C ILE A 120 8.47 -11.42 3.22
N TYR A 121 9.80 -11.39 3.34
CA TYR A 121 10.50 -11.85 4.53
C TYR A 121 10.16 -11.01 5.77
N THR A 122 10.16 -9.67 5.69
CA THR A 122 9.78 -8.82 6.84
C THR A 122 8.30 -8.96 7.19
N LEU A 123 7.43 -9.08 6.18
CA LEU A 123 5.99 -9.28 6.36
C LEU A 123 5.71 -10.53 7.20
N SER A 124 6.40 -11.63 6.94
CA SER A 124 6.21 -12.88 7.70
C SER A 124 6.77 -12.83 9.13
N HIS A 125 7.61 -11.84 9.43
CA HIS A 125 8.23 -11.63 10.74
C HIS A 125 7.51 -10.53 11.54
N GLY A 126 6.25 -10.78 11.88
CA GLY A 126 5.44 -9.87 12.71
C GLY A 126 4.61 -8.86 11.92
N GLY A 127 4.33 -9.10 10.64
CA GLY A 127 3.47 -8.24 9.83
C GLY A 127 4.11 -6.89 9.50
N GLN A 128 5.44 -6.83 9.46
CA GLN A 128 6.16 -5.58 9.30
C GLN A 128 6.07 -5.08 7.86
N LEU A 129 5.48 -3.89 7.71
CA LEU A 129 5.30 -3.20 6.42
C LEU A 129 6.48 -2.29 6.09
N HIS A 130 7.12 -1.69 7.11
CA HIS A 130 8.38 -0.97 6.97
C HIS A 130 9.57 -1.93 6.95
N GLY A 131 10.69 -1.47 6.40
CA GLY A 131 11.97 -2.15 6.53
C GLY A 131 12.35 -2.40 7.99
N ALA A 132 12.98 -3.54 8.24
CA ALA A 132 13.29 -4.01 9.58
C ALA A 132 14.70 -4.60 9.68
N THR A 133 15.27 -4.53 10.89
CA THR A 133 16.52 -5.22 11.19
C THR A 133 16.22 -6.59 11.81
N VAL A 134 16.48 -7.65 11.05
CA VAL A 134 16.29 -9.04 11.48
C VAL A 134 17.67 -9.71 11.58
N PHE A 135 17.98 -10.29 12.74
CA PHE A 135 19.30 -10.90 13.04
C PHE A 135 20.52 -9.98 12.77
N GLY A 136 20.36 -8.66 12.93
CA GLY A 136 21.42 -7.67 12.72
C GLY A 136 21.66 -7.29 11.25
N GLN A 137 20.79 -7.74 10.33
CA GLN A 137 20.79 -7.33 8.92
C GLN A 137 19.53 -6.52 8.62
N SER A 138 19.68 -5.46 7.83
CA SER A 138 18.55 -4.65 7.38
C SER A 138 17.89 -5.29 6.17
N PHE A 139 16.56 -5.35 6.20
CA PHE A 139 15.71 -5.83 5.11
C PHE A 139 14.71 -4.74 4.75
N ALA A 140 14.46 -4.55 3.45
CA ALA A 140 13.36 -3.72 2.96
C ALA A 140 12.00 -4.34 3.34
N GLY A 141 11.01 -3.48 3.59
CA GLY A 141 9.61 -3.82 3.79
C GLY A 141 8.76 -3.60 2.55
N LEU A 142 7.45 -3.81 2.67
CA LEU A 142 6.50 -3.57 1.57
C LEU A 142 6.51 -2.12 1.12
N TYR A 143 6.61 -1.15 2.03
CA TYR A 143 6.64 0.27 1.65
C TYR A 143 7.89 0.65 0.85
N ASP A 144 9.04 0.04 1.16
CA ASP A 144 10.27 0.24 0.37
C ASP A 144 10.08 -0.32 -1.05
N TYR A 145 9.36 -1.43 -1.19
CA TYR A 145 9.06 -2.03 -2.49
C TYR A 145 7.99 -1.24 -3.27
N PHE A 146 6.99 -0.69 -2.59
CA PHE A 146 6.01 0.23 -3.18
C PHE A 146 6.72 1.48 -3.71
N ALA A 147 7.62 2.07 -2.92
CA ALA A 147 8.46 3.18 -3.37
C ALA A 147 9.35 2.84 -4.57
N GLU A 148 9.84 1.59 -4.67
CA GLU A 148 10.68 1.15 -5.79
C GLU A 148 9.89 1.02 -7.11
N GLN A 149 8.64 0.55 -7.04
CA GLN A 149 7.83 0.23 -8.23
C GLN A 149 6.83 1.32 -8.63
N GLY A 150 6.41 2.15 -7.67
CA GLY A 150 5.17 2.92 -7.74
C GLY A 150 3.93 2.05 -7.54
N THR A 151 2.79 2.70 -7.29
CA THR A 151 1.50 2.06 -7.04
C THR A 151 0.40 2.64 -7.92
N VAL A 152 -0.61 1.82 -8.21
CA VAL A 152 -1.91 2.22 -8.73
C VAL A 152 -2.91 1.82 -7.68
N GLN A 153 -3.54 2.78 -7.02
CA GLN A 153 -4.50 2.53 -5.95
C GLN A 153 -5.90 2.74 -6.48
N ASN A 154 -6.72 1.70 -6.39
CA ASN A 154 -8.12 1.73 -6.73
C ASN A 154 -8.93 1.68 -5.44
N GLY A 155 -9.51 2.83 -5.08
CA GLY A 155 -10.48 2.95 -4.01
C GLY A 155 -11.79 2.23 -4.31
N THR A 156 -12.70 2.32 -3.36
CA THR A 156 -14.00 1.66 -3.42
C THR A 156 -15.04 2.55 -4.08
N SER A 157 -16.32 2.18 -4.03
CA SER A 157 -17.42 3.07 -4.45
C SER A 157 -17.92 3.98 -3.32
N GLY A 158 -17.13 4.14 -2.25
CA GLY A 158 -17.48 4.91 -1.07
C GLY A 158 -16.38 5.92 -0.77
N SER A 159 -16.40 6.50 0.43
CA SER A 159 -15.31 7.36 0.89
C SER A 159 -14.07 6.54 1.21
N ASP A 160 -12.95 6.91 0.61
CA ASP A 160 -11.66 6.29 0.79
C ASP A 160 -10.61 7.27 1.34
N THR A 161 -9.59 6.72 1.98
CA THR A 161 -8.37 7.43 2.36
C THR A 161 -7.19 6.68 1.77
N LEU A 162 -6.64 7.25 0.72
CA LEU A 162 -5.53 6.72 -0.06
C LEU A 162 -4.22 7.36 0.43
N MET A 163 -3.10 6.69 0.20
CA MET A 163 -1.79 7.12 0.73
C MET A 163 -0.71 6.91 -0.33
N SER A 164 0.02 7.97 -0.69
CA SER A 164 1.18 7.86 -1.59
C SER A 164 2.44 7.33 -0.86
N PHE A 165 3.35 6.76 -1.64
CA PHE A 165 4.67 6.23 -1.32
C PHE A 165 5.73 6.93 -2.16
N ALA A 166 7.02 6.79 -1.84
CA ALA A 166 8.08 7.54 -2.53
C ALA A 166 8.24 7.34 -4.05
N GLY A 167 7.57 6.34 -4.64
CA GLY A 167 7.60 6.09 -6.09
C GLY A 167 6.53 6.91 -6.82
N ASP A 168 6.50 6.82 -8.15
CA ASP A 168 5.43 7.48 -8.92
C ASP A 168 4.11 6.71 -8.75
N ASP A 169 3.13 7.34 -8.11
CA ASP A 169 1.86 6.73 -7.76
C ASP A 169 0.67 7.28 -8.56
N VAL A 170 -0.32 6.42 -8.76
CA VAL A 170 -1.62 6.78 -9.33
C VAL A 170 -2.70 6.44 -8.32
N MET A 171 -3.54 7.40 -7.96
CA MET A 171 -4.63 7.22 -7.02
C MET A 171 -5.97 7.54 -7.67
N ASN A 172 -6.89 6.59 -7.54
CA ASN A 172 -8.27 6.69 -7.99
C ASN A 172 -9.17 6.42 -6.78
N GLY A 173 -9.94 7.42 -6.35
CA GLY A 173 -10.90 7.26 -5.26
C GLY A 173 -11.95 6.20 -5.57
N GLY A 174 -12.29 6.02 -6.85
CA GLY A 174 -13.22 4.98 -7.32
C GLY A 174 -14.69 5.32 -7.07
N GLY A 175 -14.95 6.36 -6.27
CA GLY A 175 -16.24 6.94 -5.99
C GLY A 175 -16.79 7.82 -7.12
N GLY A 176 -17.97 8.37 -6.87
CA GLY A 176 -18.53 9.46 -7.65
C GLY A 176 -18.49 10.78 -6.89
N ALA A 177 -19.01 11.84 -7.49
CA ALA A 177 -19.04 13.19 -6.90
C ALA A 177 -19.75 13.34 -5.53
N SER A 178 -20.29 12.26 -4.95
CA SER A 178 -20.92 12.24 -3.62
C SER A 178 -20.04 11.62 -2.53
N ASP A 179 -18.97 10.94 -2.91
CA ASP A 179 -18.08 10.23 -1.99
C ASP A 179 -16.94 11.17 -1.64
N PHE A 180 -16.55 11.25 -0.36
CA PHE A 180 -15.44 12.08 0.10
C PHE A 180 -14.16 11.27 0.13
N ASP A 181 -13.17 11.65 -0.69
CA ASP A 181 -11.88 10.98 -0.73
C ASP A 181 -10.76 11.87 -0.17
N LEU A 182 -9.89 11.25 0.63
CA LEU A 182 -8.71 11.86 1.24
C LEU A 182 -7.46 11.24 0.62
N PHE A 183 -6.68 12.04 -0.12
CA PHE A 183 -5.41 11.60 -0.71
C PHE A 183 -4.24 12.09 0.14
N SER A 184 -3.48 11.18 0.75
CA SER A 184 -2.51 11.53 1.79
C SER A 184 -1.05 11.37 1.37
N TRP A 185 -0.24 12.36 1.69
CA TRP A 185 1.22 12.33 1.63
C TRP A 185 1.80 12.53 3.03
N ASP A 186 2.67 11.62 3.45
CA ASP A 186 3.35 11.66 4.75
C ASP A 186 4.88 11.55 4.62
N GLU A 187 5.63 12.45 5.28
CA GLU A 187 7.09 12.52 5.22
C GLU A 187 7.79 11.20 5.58
N GLU A 188 7.15 10.34 6.39
CA GLU A 188 7.68 9.04 6.81
C GLU A 188 8.06 8.14 5.60
N PHE A 189 7.37 8.29 4.47
CA PHE A 189 7.57 7.44 3.29
C PHE A 189 8.57 8.02 2.27
N TYR A 190 9.10 9.23 2.50
CA TYR A 190 9.75 10.04 1.45
C TYR A 190 11.23 10.31 1.66
N ALA A 191 12.02 9.27 1.93
CA ALA A 191 13.48 9.42 2.07
C ALA A 191 14.18 10.00 0.81
N ASN A 192 13.53 9.96 -0.37
CA ASN A 192 14.07 10.47 -1.65
C ASN A 192 13.12 11.42 -2.42
N GLY A 193 12.13 12.03 -1.76
CA GLY A 193 11.06 12.81 -2.41
C GLY A 193 9.78 11.99 -2.62
N TRP A 194 8.69 12.64 -3.02
CA TRP A 194 7.34 12.06 -3.04
C TRP A 194 6.82 11.59 -4.39
N GLY A 195 7.71 11.23 -5.33
CA GLY A 195 7.30 10.77 -6.66
C GLY A 195 6.69 11.85 -7.56
N ASP A 196 6.46 11.50 -8.82
CA ASP A 196 5.55 12.23 -9.72
C ASP A 196 4.20 11.51 -9.76
N ASP A 197 3.27 11.98 -8.93
CA ASP A 197 2.01 11.31 -8.64
C ASP A 197 0.84 11.86 -9.45
N VAL A 198 -0.21 11.05 -9.58
CA VAL A 198 -1.45 11.42 -10.29
C VAL A 198 -2.68 11.02 -9.48
N ILE A 199 -3.58 11.98 -9.23
CA ILE A 199 -4.95 11.70 -8.79
C ILE A 199 -5.86 11.71 -10.02
N THR A 200 -6.69 10.69 -10.22
CA THR A 200 -7.42 10.52 -11.49
C THR A 200 -8.86 11.03 -11.52
N ASP A 201 -9.50 11.19 -10.36
CA ASP A 201 -10.94 11.40 -10.22
C ASP A 201 -11.32 12.45 -9.16
N PHE A 202 -10.43 13.38 -8.85
CA PHE A 202 -10.61 14.37 -7.80
C PHE A 202 -11.87 15.24 -7.98
N VAL A 203 -12.68 15.38 -6.94
CA VAL A 203 -13.92 16.17 -6.91
C VAL A 203 -13.67 17.50 -6.19
N ASP A 204 -13.54 18.58 -6.95
CA ASP A 204 -13.36 19.95 -6.43
C ASP A 204 -14.44 20.34 -5.40
N GLY A 205 -14.01 20.86 -4.25
CA GLY A 205 -14.86 21.31 -3.16
C GLY A 205 -15.44 20.17 -2.31
N ASN A 206 -15.03 18.92 -2.57
CA ASN A 206 -15.42 17.75 -1.80
C ASN A 206 -14.19 16.98 -1.34
N ASP A 207 -13.37 16.49 -2.27
CA ASP A 207 -12.16 15.74 -1.96
C ASP A 207 -11.06 16.66 -1.47
N VAL A 208 -10.07 16.07 -0.82
CA VAL A 208 -8.97 16.82 -0.22
C VAL A 208 -7.65 16.07 -0.31
N ILE A 209 -6.57 16.86 -0.42
CA ILE A 209 -5.20 16.40 -0.45
C ILE A 209 -4.57 16.73 0.90
N SER A 210 -4.21 15.71 1.67
CA SER A 210 -3.51 15.87 2.94
C SER A 210 -2.01 15.84 2.74
N ILE A 211 -1.35 16.93 3.13
CA ILE A 211 0.11 17.04 3.24
C ILE A 211 0.54 17.30 4.68
N THR A 212 -0.31 16.91 5.64
CA THR A 212 -0.09 17.13 7.07
C THR A 212 1.17 16.46 7.59
N GLY A 213 1.60 15.34 6.99
CA GLY A 213 2.79 14.61 7.43
C GLY A 213 4.09 15.38 7.27
N PHE A 214 4.10 16.46 6.48
CA PHE A 214 5.27 17.35 6.32
C PHE A 214 5.38 18.45 7.40
N GLY A 215 4.39 18.54 8.30
CA GLY A 215 4.40 19.49 9.42
C GLY A 215 4.24 20.96 9.02
N TRP A 216 3.85 21.26 7.78
CA TRP A 216 3.50 22.62 7.37
C TRP A 216 2.12 22.98 7.91
N SER A 217 2.00 24.11 8.60
CA SER A 217 0.74 24.54 9.22
C SER A 217 -0.14 25.41 8.32
N SER A 218 0.33 25.77 7.12
CA SER A 218 -0.41 26.61 6.21
C SER A 218 0.13 26.54 4.78
N TYR A 219 -0.67 27.02 3.83
CA TYR A 219 -0.22 27.23 2.44
C TYR A 219 1.00 28.17 2.34
N THR A 220 1.13 29.14 3.25
CA THR A 220 2.33 30.00 3.31
C THR A 220 3.56 29.22 3.74
N ASP A 221 3.44 28.31 4.70
CA ASP A 221 4.56 27.46 5.13
C ASP A 221 4.98 26.50 4.02
N PHE A 222 4.00 25.87 3.36
CA PHE A 222 4.24 25.02 2.20
C PHE A 222 4.96 25.76 1.07
N THR A 223 4.50 26.95 0.70
CA THR A 223 5.15 27.75 -0.36
C THR A 223 6.54 28.24 0.04
N ASN A 224 6.75 28.61 1.31
CA ASN A 224 8.08 28.93 1.84
C ASN A 224 9.03 27.72 1.83
N ALA A 225 8.48 26.51 1.97
CA ALA A 225 9.23 25.26 1.92
C ALA A 225 9.58 24.80 0.50
N GLY A 226 9.14 25.52 -0.55
CA GLY A 226 9.38 25.15 -1.95
C GLY A 226 8.15 24.59 -2.68
N GLY A 227 6.99 24.62 -2.04
CA GLY A 227 5.71 24.24 -2.61
C GLY A 227 5.11 25.27 -3.57
N SER A 228 4.30 24.83 -4.53
CA SER A 228 3.49 25.70 -5.37
C SER A 228 2.32 24.96 -6.01
N ILE A 229 1.29 25.70 -6.42
CA ILE A 229 0.17 25.22 -7.25
C ILE A 229 0.18 25.98 -8.57
N ALA A 230 0.15 25.26 -9.69
CA ALA A 230 0.08 25.84 -11.03
C ALA A 230 -0.88 25.03 -11.91
N GLY A 231 -2.03 25.62 -12.24
CA GLY A 231 -3.07 24.90 -12.97
C GLY A 231 -3.63 23.77 -12.10
N ASN A 232 -3.49 22.53 -12.55
CA ASN A 232 -3.91 21.33 -11.85
C ASN A 232 -2.73 20.54 -11.24
N VAL A 233 -1.57 21.18 -11.09
CA VAL A 233 -0.36 20.51 -10.59
C VAL A 233 0.09 21.17 -9.29
N ILE A 234 0.30 20.36 -8.26
CA ILE A 234 1.07 20.73 -7.07
C ILE A 234 2.53 20.35 -7.35
N THR A 235 3.46 21.26 -7.10
CA THR A 235 4.89 20.97 -7.17
C THR A 235 5.54 21.24 -5.83
N TYR A 236 6.47 20.38 -5.43
CA TYR A 236 7.33 20.59 -4.29
C TYR A 236 8.78 20.36 -4.67
N PHE A 237 9.64 21.29 -4.22
CA PHE A 237 11.08 21.20 -4.38
C PHE A 237 11.73 21.11 -2.99
N ASP A 238 12.31 19.96 -2.66
CA ASP A 238 12.93 19.70 -1.36
C ASP A 238 14.34 20.32 -1.20
N GLY A 239 14.82 21.04 -2.21
CA GLY A 239 16.18 21.57 -2.31
C GLY A 239 17.10 20.76 -3.24
N THR A 240 16.72 19.52 -3.57
CA THR A 240 17.47 18.58 -4.41
C THR A 240 16.62 18.08 -5.57
N ASN A 241 15.43 17.59 -5.29
CA ASN A 241 14.49 16.99 -6.22
C ASN A 241 13.23 17.86 -6.33
N SER A 242 12.64 17.85 -7.52
CA SER A 242 11.30 18.39 -7.75
C SER A 242 10.37 17.22 -7.98
N SER A 243 9.24 17.25 -7.29
CA SER A 243 8.22 16.22 -7.33
C SER A 243 6.86 16.85 -7.54
N THR A 244 5.93 16.12 -8.15
CA THR A 244 4.64 16.66 -8.57
C THR A 244 3.46 15.80 -8.16
N ILE A 245 2.31 16.44 -8.00
CA ILE A 245 1.00 15.78 -7.90
C ILE A 245 0.14 16.41 -8.99
N GLU A 246 -0.16 15.65 -10.04
CA GLU A 246 -1.11 16.04 -11.07
C GLU A 246 -2.52 15.64 -10.64
N VAL A 247 -3.42 16.61 -10.60
CA VAL A 247 -4.81 16.41 -10.20
C VAL A 247 -5.69 16.41 -11.43
N ASN A 248 -6.32 15.28 -11.73
CA ASN A 248 -7.35 15.18 -12.75
C ASN A 248 -8.72 15.24 -12.08
N PHE A 249 -9.53 16.19 -12.52
CA PHE A 249 -10.85 16.40 -11.94
C PHE A 249 -11.88 15.45 -12.51
N PHE A 250 -12.73 14.89 -11.65
CA PHE A 250 -14.00 14.33 -12.06
C PHE A 250 -15.00 15.46 -12.37
N GLY A 251 -15.05 15.85 -13.64
CA GLY A 251 -15.91 16.92 -14.13
C GLY A 251 -15.17 18.25 -14.30
N SER A 252 -15.72 19.34 -13.76
CA SER A 252 -15.07 20.65 -13.78
C SER A 252 -14.56 20.99 -12.40
N GLY A 253 -13.32 21.45 -12.31
CA GLY A 253 -12.75 21.92 -11.05
C GLY A 253 -11.55 22.83 -11.26
N THR A 254 -11.09 23.45 -10.18
CA THR A 254 -9.83 24.22 -10.15
C THR A 254 -9.09 23.88 -8.87
N LEU A 255 -7.82 23.50 -9.01
CA LEU A 255 -6.98 23.19 -7.86
C LEU A 255 -6.57 24.50 -7.19
N ASP A 256 -6.87 24.63 -5.91
CA ASP A 256 -6.46 25.75 -5.09
C ASP A 256 -6.07 25.33 -3.66
N GLN A 257 -5.67 26.30 -2.85
CA GLN A 257 -5.16 26.05 -1.50
C GLN A 257 -6.21 25.44 -0.53
N ASN A 258 -7.51 25.52 -0.84
CA ASN A 258 -8.57 24.97 -0.01
C ASN A 258 -8.74 23.46 -0.22
N ASP A 259 -8.20 22.92 -1.31
CA ASP A 259 -8.13 21.49 -1.57
C ASP A 259 -7.03 20.82 -0.73
N LEU A 260 -6.15 21.59 -0.08
CA LEU A 260 -5.03 21.08 0.71
C LEU A 260 -5.30 21.16 2.21
N ILE A 261 -4.97 20.09 2.93
CA ILE A 261 -4.99 20.02 4.40
C ILE A 261 -3.56 20.14 4.94
N PHE A 262 -3.41 21.00 5.95
CA PHE A 262 -2.16 21.34 6.65
C PHE A 262 -2.24 20.98 8.15
N ALA A 263 -1.09 20.85 8.80
CA ALA A 263 -0.94 20.38 10.20
C ALA A 263 -1.34 21.41 11.28
#